data_AF-A0A160TCR6-F1
#
_entry.id   AF-A0A160TCR6-F1
#
_cell.length_a   1.000
_cell.length_b   1.000
_cell.length_c   1.000
_cell.angle_alpha   90.00
_cell.angle_beta   90.00
_cell.angle_gamma   90.00
#
_symmetry.space_group_name_H-M   'P 1'
#
loop_
_entity.id
_entity.type
_entity.pdbx_description
1 polymer ?
#
loop_
_entity_poly.entity_id
_entity_poly.type
_entity_poly.pdbx_seq_one_letter_code
_entity_poly.pdbx_strand_id
1 'polypeptide(L)' 'MERVERDFYAREQEDQEAFLSQTWCNTCMEADLGMKDPKEYEQDGVIFVEGACVKCGEPVCTEIADDDTDGEWEDEA' A
#
# COMPACT_ATOMS: atom_id res chain seq x y z
N MET A 1 5.90 12.58 15.14
CA MET A 1 5.57 11.67 14.04
C MET A 1 6.32 12.18 12.84
N GLU A 2 7.41 11.49 12.50
CA GLU A 2 8.24 11.78 11.34
C GLU A 2 7.71 10.90 10.21
N ARG A 3 7.21 11.51 9.14
CA ARG A 3 6.85 10.80 7.90
C ARG A 3 8.06 10.92 6.97
N VAL A 4 8.62 9.80 6.56
CA VAL A 4 9.73 9.74 5.62
C VAL A 4 9.14 9.44 4.25
N GLU A 5 9.22 10.38 3.31
CA GLU A 5 8.78 10.14 1.93
C GLU A 5 9.67 9.07 1.29
N ARG A 6 9.06 8.07 0.65
CA ARG A 6 9.75 7.02 -0.10
C ARG A 6 9.40 7.10 -1.58
N ASP A 7 10.23 6.49 -2.40
CA ASP A 7 10.02 6.45 -3.84
C ASP A 7 9.23 5.20 -4.22
N PHE A 8 7.94 5.36 -4.47
CA PHE A 8 7.06 4.29 -4.94
C PHE A 8 7.57 3.65 -6.25
N TYR A 9 8.19 4.43 -7.14
CA TYR A 9 8.69 3.95 -8.43
C TYR A 9 10.01 3.21 -8.33
N ALA A 10 10.63 3.16 -7.14
CA ALA A 10 11.80 2.35 -6.87
C ALA A 10 11.46 0.87 -6.65
N ARG A 11 10.18 0.52 -6.42
CA ARG A 11 9.70 -0.87 -6.33
C ARG A 11 9.79 -1.61 -7.67
N GLU A 12 9.66 -2.93 -7.64
CA GLU A 12 9.57 -3.71 -8.87
C GLU A 12 8.28 -3.38 -9.63
N GLN A 13 8.30 -3.56 -10.96
CA GLN A 13 7.14 -3.24 -11.80
C GLN A 13 5.90 -4.03 -11.38
N GLU A 14 6.05 -5.29 -11.00
CA GLU A 14 4.94 -6.14 -10.55
C GLU A 14 4.28 -5.59 -9.28
N ASP A 15 5.07 -5.11 -8.31
CA ASP A 15 4.55 -4.46 -7.10
C ASP A 15 3.82 -3.17 -7.43
N GLN A 16 4.42 -2.33 -8.29
CA GLN A 16 3.81 -1.07 -8.72
C GLN A 16 2.45 -1.35 -9.39
N GLU A 17 2.40 -2.32 -10.29
CA GLU A 17 1.16 -2.73 -10.95
C GLU A 17 0.13 -3.27 -9.96
N ALA A 18 0.55 -4.02 -8.94
CA ALA A 18 -0.34 -4.50 -7.89
C ALA A 18 -1.00 -3.35 -7.14
N PHE A 19 -0.29 -2.31 -6.71
CA PHE A 19 -0.94 -1.15 -6.08
C PHE A 19 -1.81 -0.37 -7.08
N LEU A 20 -1.34 -0.19 -8.31
CA LEU A 20 -2.08 0.56 -9.34
C LEU A 20 -3.35 -0.14 -9.84
N SER A 21 -3.50 -1.45 -9.65
CA SER A 21 -4.66 -2.23 -10.13
C SER A 21 -5.42 -2.96 -9.02
N GLN A 22 -4.74 -3.52 -8.02
CA GLN A 22 -5.28 -4.35 -6.95
C GLN A 22 -5.45 -3.55 -5.64
N THR A 23 -6.11 -2.39 -5.72
CA THR A 23 -6.44 -1.58 -4.53
C THR A 23 -7.89 -1.77 -4.10
N TRP A 24 -8.10 -1.94 -2.79
CA TRP A 24 -9.41 -1.89 -2.16
C TRP A 24 -9.85 -0.44 -1.89
N CYS A 25 -11.07 -0.09 -2.29
CA CYS A 25 -11.67 1.19 -1.94
C CYS A 25 -12.83 1.01 -0.95
N ASN A 26 -12.73 1.64 0.23
CA ASN A 26 -13.79 1.60 1.24
C ASN A 26 -15.11 2.28 0.78
N THR A 27 -15.01 3.27 -0.12
CA THR A 27 -16.18 3.98 -0.65
C THR A 27 -16.92 3.14 -1.69
N CYS A 28 -16.18 2.47 -2.57
CA CYS A 28 -16.78 1.56 -3.55
C CYS A 28 -17.13 0.19 -2.96
N MET A 29 -16.49 -0.20 -1.85
CA MET A 29 -16.55 -1.54 -1.25
C MET A 29 -16.18 -2.64 -2.26
N GLU A 30 -15.18 -2.37 -3.09
CA GLU A 30 -14.71 -3.26 -4.15
C GLU A 30 -13.18 -3.33 -4.12
N ALA A 31 -12.66 -4.52 -4.42
CA ALA A 31 -11.24 -4.77 -4.70
C ALA A 31 -10.94 -4.47 -6.17
N ASP A 32 -9.66 -4.54 -6.54
CA ASP A 32 -9.21 -4.51 -7.94
C ASP A 32 -9.62 -3.26 -8.72
N LEU A 33 -9.80 -2.13 -8.02
CA LEU A 33 -10.14 -0.86 -8.66
C LEU A 33 -8.91 -0.07 -9.11
N GLY A 34 -7.81 -0.24 -8.37
CA GLY A 34 -6.59 0.51 -8.57
C GLY A 34 -6.61 1.91 -7.97
N MET A 35 -5.40 2.46 -7.81
CA MET A 35 -5.18 3.82 -7.34
C MET A 35 -4.42 4.66 -8.37
N LYS A 36 -4.66 5.97 -8.38
CA LYS A 36 -3.91 6.98 -9.13
C LYS A 36 -3.12 7.85 -8.16
N ASP A 37 -2.06 8.46 -8.67
CA ASP A 37 -1.16 9.33 -7.90
C ASP A 37 -0.61 8.65 -6.63
N PRO A 38 -0.02 7.43 -6.73
CA PRO A 38 0.49 6.71 -5.56
C PRO A 38 1.64 7.49 -4.92
N LYS A 39 1.62 7.56 -3.59
CA LYS A 39 2.63 8.19 -2.74
C LYS A 39 3.00 7.22 -1.65
N GLU A 40 4.25 6.80 -1.67
CA GLU A 40 4.79 5.96 -0.62
C GLU A 40 5.45 6.79 0.47
N TYR A 41 5.23 6.41 1.71
CA TYR A 41 5.91 6.99 2.85
C TYR A 41 6.03 5.98 3.98
N GLU A 42 7.09 6.12 4.77
CA GLU A 42 7.25 5.41 6.03
C GLU A 42 6.84 6.29 7.19
N GLN A 43 6.09 5.73 8.12
CA GLN A 43 5.67 6.39 9.33
C GLN A 43 5.71 5.40 10.50
N ASP A 44 6.43 5.77 11.56
CA ASP A 44 6.57 4.96 12.77
C ASP A 44 7.10 3.52 12.49
N GLY A 45 7.94 3.37 11.45
CA GLY A 45 8.52 2.09 11.02
C GLY A 45 7.60 1.26 10.11
N VAL A 46 6.42 1.78 9.74
CA VAL A 46 5.45 1.12 8.85
C VAL A 46 5.42 1.86 7.51
N ILE A 47 5.45 1.11 6.41
CA ILE A 47 5.38 1.67 5.06
C ILE A 47 3.91 1.74 4.63
N PHE A 48 3.51 2.89 4.12
CA PHE A 48 2.17 3.14 3.61
C PHE A 48 2.25 3.65 2.17
N VAL A 49 1.29 3.21 1.36
CA VAL A 49 1.04 3.73 0.02
C VAL A 49 -0.33 4.37 0.00
N GLU A 50 -0.36 5.69 -0.19
CA GLU A 50 -1.57 6.48 -0.33
C GLU A 50 -1.77 6.88 -1.79
N GLY A 51 -2.99 6.78 -2.29
CA GLY A 51 -3.37 7.25 -3.62
C GLY A 51 -4.85 7.65 -3.64
N ALA A 52 -5.39 7.90 -4.83
CA ALA A 52 -6.82 8.12 -5.02
C ALA A 52 -7.41 6.96 -5.83
N CYS A 53 -8.59 6.46 -5.45
CA CYS A 53 -9.28 5.42 -6.20
C CYS A 53 -9.53 5.86 -7.65
N VAL A 54 -9.23 5.00 -8.63
CA VAL A 54 -9.47 5.31 -10.05
C VAL A 54 -10.96 5.46 -10.37
N LYS A 55 -11.83 4.72 -9.67
CA LYS A 55 -13.29 4.70 -9.90
C LYS A 55 -14.01 5.90 -9.30
N CYS A 56 -13.82 6.18 -8.00
CA CYS A 56 -14.55 7.24 -7.30
C CYS A 56 -13.70 8.47 -6.97
N GLY A 57 -12.37 8.37 -7.03
CA GLY A 57 -11.46 9.47 -6.68
C GLY A 57 -11.21 9.67 -5.19
N GLU A 58 -11.83 8.87 -4.30
CA GLU A 58 -11.57 8.97 -2.86
C GLU A 58 -10.17 8.49 -2.48
N PRO A 59 -9.57 9.07 -1.43
CA PRO A 59 -8.26 8.64 -0.95
C PRO A 59 -8.33 7.20 -0.46
N VAL A 60 -7.37 6.41 -0.92
CA VAL A 60 -7.15 5.02 -0.57
C VAL A 60 -5.74 4.92 0.01
N CYS A 61 -5.60 4.19 1.11
CA CYS A 61 -4.32 3.97 1.77
C CYS A 61 -4.15 2.48 2.01
N THR A 62 -3.03 1.95 1.56
CA THR A 62 -2.64 0.55 1.76
C THR A 62 -1.41 0.54 2.65
N GLU A 63 -1.48 -0.24 3.72
CA GLU A 63 -0.32 -0.53 4.56
C GLU A 63 0.48 -1.68 3.92
N ILE A 64 1.79 -1.51 3.82
CA ILE A 64 2.71 -2.54 3.35
C ILE A 64 3.36 -3.14 4.59
N ALA A 65 3.01 -4.39 4.89
CA ALA A 65 3.78 -5.20 5.82
C ALA A 65 5.06 -5.63 5.11
N ASP A 66 6.22 -5.15 5.57
CA ASP A 66 7.52 -5.67 5.14
C ASP A 66 7.73 -7.07 5.75
N ASP A 67 8.37 -7.96 4.99
CA ASP A 67 8.69 -9.35 5.37
C ASP A 67 9.56 -9.41 6.65
N ASP A 68 10.26 -8.34 7.02
CA ASP A 68 10.96 -8.19 8.31
C ASP A 68 10.00 -8.10 9.54
N THR A 69 8.70 -7.95 9.29
CA THR A 69 7.62 -7.99 10.29
C THR A 69 6.63 -9.12 10.05
N ASP A 70 6.97 -10.11 9.21
CA ASP A 70 6.38 -11.43 9.30
C ASP A 70 6.97 -12.06 10.57
N GLY A 71 6.39 -11.70 11.72
CA GLY A 71 6.85 -12.16 13.02
C GLY A 71 7.00 -13.66 12.97
N GLU A 72 8.16 -14.19 13.39
CA GLU A 72 8.45 -15.62 13.44
C GLU A 72 7.17 -16.39 13.76
N TRP A 73 6.60 -17.08 12.76
CA TRP A 73 5.48 -17.96 12.99
C TRP A 73 6.09 -19.08 13.83
N GLU A 74 6.03 -18.96 15.16
CA GLU A 74 6.25 -20.09 16.05
C GLU A 74 5.15 -21.10 15.68
N ASP A 75 5.50 -22.04 14.80
CA ASP A 75 4.87 -23.34 14.67
C ASP A 75 4.89 -23.98 16.07
N GLU A 76 3.92 -23.61 16.91
CA GLU A 76 3.66 -24.23 18.20
C GLU A 76 3.05 -25.63 17.95
N ALA A 77 3.95 -26.59 17.77
CA ALA A 77 3.91 -28.03 18.10
C ALA A 77 2.77 -28.95 17.59
#